data_AF-A0A4Y2GJU7-F1
#
_entry.id   AF-A0A4Y2GJU7-F1
#
_cell.length_a   1.000
_cell.length_b   1.000
_cell.length_c   1.000
_cell.angle_alpha   90.00
_cell.angle_beta   90.00
_cell.angle_gamma   90.00
#
_symmetry.space_group_name_H-M   'P 1'
#
loop_
_entity.id
_entity.type
_entity.pdbx_description
1 polymer ?
#
loop_
_entity_poly.entity_id
_entity_poly.type
_entity_poly.pdbx_seq_one_letter_code
_entity_poly.pdbx_strand_id
1 'polypeptide(L)'
;MDLASPSDEKDDIIDITVSYDGTCQKHGHTSLHGISIFVDILTGLVIDYEILSKYCPECTTAKRDLGEDSSDFYIWYKTHRPECRENYVGSSNAMEVKDAEILWKRSVENWYTIHECSVRLRFQDIPTFIKIRCIW
;
A
#
# COMPACT_ATOMS: atom_id res chain seq x y z
N MET A 1 -11.97 20.03 -52.65
CA MET A 1 -12.50 20.34 -51.32
C MET A 1 -11.63 19.58 -50.34
N ASP A 2 -10.59 20.26 -49.88
CA ASP A 2 -9.90 19.93 -48.64
C ASP A 2 -10.93 19.85 -47.51
N LEU A 3 -10.72 18.94 -46.55
CA LEU A 3 -10.52 19.29 -45.15
C LEU A 3 -9.79 18.14 -44.45
N ALA A 4 -8.54 18.41 -44.05
CA ALA A 4 -7.82 17.65 -43.06
C ALA A 4 -8.48 17.79 -41.67
N SER A 5 -8.51 16.68 -40.93
CA SER A 5 -8.53 16.44 -39.47
C SER A 5 -9.14 17.47 -38.49
N PRO A 6 -9.71 16.96 -37.38
CA PRO A 6 -8.94 17.09 -36.14
C PRO A 6 -8.66 15.74 -35.48
N SER A 7 -7.44 15.64 -34.99
CA SER A 7 -6.91 14.64 -34.06
C SER A 7 -7.79 14.51 -32.82
N ASP A 8 -8.51 13.39 -32.69
CA ASP A 8 -9.01 12.93 -31.40
C ASP A 8 -8.00 11.92 -30.86
N GLU A 9 -6.83 12.40 -30.39
CA GLU A 9 -6.12 11.65 -29.34
C GLU A 9 -6.97 11.81 -28.08
N LYS A 10 -8.01 11.00 -27.97
CA LYS A 10 -8.68 10.81 -26.69
C LYS A 10 -7.69 10.03 -25.85
N ASP A 11 -7.20 10.64 -24.77
CA ASP A 11 -6.77 9.87 -23.62
C ASP A 11 -7.93 8.94 -23.28
N ASP A 12 -7.84 7.69 -23.71
CA ASP A 12 -8.87 6.68 -23.49
C ASP A 12 -8.91 6.42 -21.99
N ILE A 13 -9.84 7.10 -21.30
CA ILE A 13 -10.12 6.85 -19.89
C ILE A 13 -10.73 5.46 -19.80
N ILE A 14 -10.00 4.54 -19.17
CA ILE A 14 -10.46 3.16 -18.94
C ILE A 14 -10.99 3.07 -17.52
N ASP A 15 -12.30 2.83 -17.40
CA ASP A 15 -12.91 2.51 -16.11
C ASP A 15 -12.50 1.09 -15.69
N ILE A 16 -11.77 1.00 -14.58
CA ILE A 16 -11.38 -0.28 -13.98
C ILE A 16 -12.07 -0.49 -12.63
N THR A 17 -12.45 -1.74 -12.37
CA THR A 17 -12.94 -2.18 -11.06
C THR A 17 -11.87 -3.04 -10.41
N VAL A 18 -11.45 -2.68 -9.20
CA VAL A 18 -10.39 -3.40 -8.50
C VAL A 18 -10.91 -4.10 -7.26
N SER A 19 -10.28 -5.23 -6.94
CA SER A 19 -10.33 -5.83 -5.62
C SER A 19 -9.09 -5.45 -4.84
N TYR A 20 -9.28 -5.15 -3.55
CA TYR A 20 -8.20 -4.96 -2.59
C TYR A 20 -8.07 -6.19 -1.71
N ASP A 21 -6.84 -6.69 -1.58
CA ASP A 21 -6.48 -7.72 -0.61
C ASP A 21 -5.15 -7.37 0.07
N GLY A 22 -5.04 -7.70 1.34
CA GLY A 22 -3.87 -7.45 2.18
C GLY A 22 -3.47 -8.70 2.94
N THR A 23 -2.17 -8.96 3.04
CA THR A 23 -1.65 -10.06 3.85
C THR A 23 -0.51 -9.60 4.75
N CYS A 24 -0.44 -10.23 5.91
CA CYS A 24 0.50 -9.92 6.97
C CYS A 24 1.42 -11.12 7.21
N GLN A 25 2.70 -10.87 7.46
CA GLN A 25 3.72 -11.92 7.59
C GLN A 25 3.38 -13.00 8.63
N LYS A 26 2.75 -12.61 9.74
CA LYS A 26 2.41 -13.47 10.87
C LYS A 26 0.97 -13.28 11.30
N HIS A 27 0.26 -14.37 11.55
CA HIS A 27 -1.04 -14.33 12.21
C HIS A 27 -0.88 -13.85 13.67
N GLY A 28 -1.88 -13.14 14.21
CA GLY A 28 -1.90 -12.76 15.63
C GLY A 28 -1.25 -11.42 15.99
N HIS A 29 -1.56 -10.36 15.26
CA HIS A 29 -1.25 -8.95 15.60
C HIS A 29 0.24 -8.59 15.83
N THR A 30 1.18 -9.51 15.56
CA THR A 30 2.64 -9.37 15.75
C THR A 30 3.42 -9.31 14.44
N SER A 31 2.71 -9.06 13.33
CA SER A 31 3.35 -8.92 12.02
C SER A 31 4.29 -7.74 11.97
N LEU A 32 5.48 -7.96 11.40
CA LEU A 32 6.46 -6.90 11.13
C LEU A 32 6.33 -6.35 9.71
N HIS A 33 5.75 -7.14 8.80
CA HIS A 33 5.55 -6.78 7.41
C HIS A 33 4.09 -7.00 7.02
N GLY A 34 3.55 -6.06 6.25
CA GLY A 34 2.26 -6.14 5.58
C GLY A 34 2.48 -5.85 4.09
N ILE A 35 1.73 -6.54 3.24
CA ILE A 35 1.65 -6.25 1.81
C ILE A 35 0.18 -6.14 1.43
N SER A 36 -0.12 -5.13 0.65
CA SER A 36 -1.45 -4.90 0.10
C SER A 36 -1.40 -4.70 -1.38
N ILE A 37 -2.45 -5.16 -2.07
CA ILE A 37 -2.47 -5.26 -3.52
C ILE A 37 -3.84 -4.80 -4.04
N PHE A 38 -3.82 -3.97 -5.10
CA PHE A 38 -4.97 -3.74 -5.97
C PHE A 38 -4.87 -4.64 -7.20
N VAL A 39 -5.92 -5.41 -7.44
CA VAL A 39 -6.02 -6.34 -8.57
C VAL A 39 -7.24 -5.97 -9.39
N ASP A 40 -7.10 -5.80 -10.71
CA ASP A 40 -8.24 -5.65 -11.60
C ASP A 40 -9.06 -6.95 -11.62
N ILE A 41 -10.35 -6.83 -11.33
CA ILE A 41 -11.25 -7.99 -11.23
C ILE A 41 -11.44 -8.67 -12.59
N LEU A 42 -11.37 -7.92 -13.69
CA LEU A 42 -11.63 -8.44 -15.03
C LEU A 42 -10.44 -9.23 -15.58
N THR A 43 -9.23 -8.68 -15.48
CA THR A 43 -8.02 -9.32 -16.01
C THR A 43 -7.29 -10.19 -14.99
N GLY A 44 -7.52 -9.96 -13.69
CA GLY A 44 -6.74 -10.57 -12.61
C GLY A 44 -5.32 -10.01 -12.47
N LEU A 45 -5.00 -8.91 -13.17
CA LEU A 45 -3.68 -8.28 -13.12
C LEU A 45 -3.53 -7.38 -11.90
N VAL A 46 -2.34 -7.38 -11.31
CA VAL A 46 -1.97 -6.45 -10.24
C VAL A 46 -1.77 -5.06 -10.84
N ILE A 47 -2.55 -4.10 -10.36
CA ILE A 47 -2.51 -2.71 -10.79
C ILE A 47 -1.51 -1.91 -9.94
N ASP A 48 -1.51 -2.15 -8.63
CA ASP A 48 -0.68 -1.44 -7.67
C ASP A 48 -0.49 -2.27 -6.40
N TYR A 49 0.56 -1.98 -5.64
CA TYR A 49 0.83 -2.64 -4.36
C TYR A 49 1.58 -1.71 -3.40
N GLU A 50 1.43 -1.99 -2.11
CA GLU A 50 2.14 -1.31 -1.03
C GLU A 50 2.71 -2.34 -0.07
N ILE A 51 3.90 -2.05 0.45
CA ILE A 51 4.57 -2.87 1.45
C ILE A 51 4.91 -1.98 2.65
N LEU A 52 4.29 -2.27 3.79
CA LEU A 52 4.64 -1.64 5.05
C LEU A 52 5.49 -2.57 5.90
N SER A 53 6.49 -1.99 6.55
CA SER A 53 7.43 -2.67 7.44
C SER A 53 7.66 -1.85 8.72
N LYS A 54 7.66 -2.58 9.83
CA LYS A 54 8.07 -2.12 11.16
C LYS A 54 9.44 -2.67 11.55
N TYR A 55 10.17 -3.24 10.59
CA TYR A 55 11.43 -3.90 10.83
C TYR A 55 12.51 -3.50 9.83
N CYS A 56 13.65 -3.11 10.38
CA CYS A 56 14.90 -2.92 9.67
C CYS A 56 16.00 -3.76 10.36
N PRO A 57 16.64 -4.72 9.66
CA PRO A 57 17.75 -5.51 10.21
C PRO A 57 18.90 -4.64 10.75
N GLU A 58 19.21 -3.56 10.03
CA GLU A 58 20.27 -2.62 10.34
C GLU A 58 19.93 -1.83 11.62
N CYS A 59 18.69 -1.35 11.75
CA CYS A 59 18.21 -0.72 13.00
C CYS A 59 18.29 -1.68 14.17
N THR A 60 17.86 -2.94 13.97
CA THR A 60 17.88 -3.96 15.04
C THR A 60 19.30 -4.23 15.51
N THR A 61 20.25 -4.32 14.58
CA THR A 61 21.67 -4.52 14.86
C THR A 61 22.26 -3.31 15.59
N ALA A 62 22.01 -2.09 15.09
CA ALA A 62 22.49 -0.87 15.69
C ALA A 62 21.94 -0.65 17.11
N LYS A 63 20.65 -0.93 17.36
CA LYS A 63 20.06 -0.86 18.70
C LYS A 63 20.74 -1.82 19.68
N ARG A 64 21.09 -3.02 19.22
CA ARG A 64 21.81 -4.02 20.04
C ARG A 64 23.25 -3.59 20.32
N ASP A 65 23.95 -3.09 19.31
CA ASP A 65 25.40 -2.85 19.38
C ASP A 65 25.75 -1.47 19.98
N LEU A 66 24.93 -0.44 19.73
CA LEU A 66 25.12 0.93 20.22
C LEU A 66 24.26 1.26 21.44
N GLY A 67 23.19 0.50 21.70
CA GLY A 67 22.16 0.82 22.68
C GLY A 67 21.13 1.81 22.14
N GLU A 68 19.84 1.47 22.20
CA GLU A 68 18.74 2.27 21.62
C GLU A 68 18.66 3.72 22.17
N ASP A 69 18.96 3.92 23.45
CA ASP A 69 18.92 5.23 24.11
C ASP A 69 20.26 5.99 24.05
N SER A 70 21.25 5.50 23.31
CA SER A 70 22.57 6.14 23.26
C SER A 70 22.62 7.30 22.26
N SER A 71 23.50 8.26 22.52
CA SER A 71 23.82 9.33 21.56
C SER A 71 24.36 8.76 20.25
N ASP A 72 25.09 7.65 20.31
CA ASP A 72 25.73 7.02 19.17
C ASP A 72 24.68 6.41 18.23
N PHE A 73 23.66 5.75 18.79
CA PHE A 73 22.52 5.28 18.02
C PHE A 73 21.78 6.44 17.34
N TYR A 74 21.56 7.55 18.04
CA TYR A 74 20.88 8.71 17.46
C TYR A 74 21.64 9.33 16.28
N ILE A 75 22.98 9.45 16.39
CA ILE A 75 23.84 9.95 15.31
C ILE A 75 23.80 8.99 14.12
N TRP A 76 23.94 7.70 14.37
CA TRP A 76 23.86 6.66 13.34
C TRP A 76 22.47 6.62 12.67
N TYR A 77 21.39 6.73 13.43
CA TYR A 77 20.04 6.65 12.88
C TYR A 77 19.74 7.81 11.93
N LYS A 78 20.26 9.01 12.20
CA LYS A 78 20.15 10.15 11.27
C LYS A 78 20.77 9.88 9.92
N THR A 79 21.93 9.22 9.89
CA THR A 79 22.60 8.87 8.63
C THR A 79 21.91 7.69 7.93
N HIS A 80 21.35 6.75 8.69
CA HIS A 80 20.64 5.57 8.16
C HIS A 80 19.21 5.86 7.68
N ARG A 81 18.54 6.88 8.21
CA ARG A 81 17.11 7.17 7.94
C ARG A 81 16.70 7.15 6.46
N PRO A 82 17.49 7.62 5.47
CA PRO A 82 17.13 7.54 4.05
C PRO A 82 17.07 6.12 3.48
N GLU A 83 17.81 5.18 4.06
CA GLU A 83 17.90 3.77 3.64
C GLU A 83 17.10 2.83 4.55
N CYS A 84 16.48 3.39 5.59
CA CYS A 84 15.74 2.63 6.58
C CYS A 84 14.53 1.95 5.94
N ARG A 85 14.41 0.64 6.18
CA ARG A 85 13.28 -0.17 5.68
C ARG A 85 12.05 -0.07 6.57
N GLU A 86 12.16 0.53 7.75
CA GLU A 86 11.01 0.82 8.61
C GLU A 86 10.26 2.04 8.07
N ASN A 87 9.16 1.78 7.37
CA ASN A 87 8.31 2.82 6.77
C ASN A 87 6.95 2.96 7.48
N TYR A 88 6.67 2.15 8.49
CA TYR A 88 5.43 2.18 9.25
C TYR A 88 5.65 2.22 10.76
N VAL A 89 4.87 3.07 11.44
CA VAL A 89 4.80 3.15 12.90
C VAL A 89 3.35 2.97 13.32
N GLY A 90 3.07 1.91 14.07
CA GLY A 90 1.70 1.60 14.52
C GLY A 90 1.49 0.11 14.83
N SER A 91 0.24 -0.25 15.09
CA SER A 91 -0.15 -1.64 15.34
C SER A 91 -0.21 -2.43 14.04
N SER A 92 -0.01 -3.75 14.11
CA SER A 92 -0.10 -4.61 12.91
C SER A 92 -1.48 -4.55 12.26
N ASN A 93 -2.55 -4.40 13.05
CA ASN A 93 -3.91 -4.34 12.52
C ASN A 93 -4.18 -3.03 11.76
N ALA A 94 -3.51 -1.95 12.15
CA ALA A 94 -3.64 -0.67 11.48
C ALA A 94 -2.76 -0.58 10.20
N MET A 95 -1.91 -1.57 9.93
CA MET A 95 -1.12 -1.61 8.69
C MET A 95 -2.04 -1.74 7.48
N GLU A 96 -2.98 -2.68 7.49
CA GLU A 96 -3.90 -2.90 6.37
C GLU A 96 -4.71 -1.65 6.02
N VAL A 97 -5.18 -0.91 7.03
CA VAL A 97 -5.91 0.35 6.79
C VAL A 97 -4.98 1.42 6.22
N LYS A 98 -3.73 1.49 6.70
CA LYS A 98 -2.74 2.45 6.22
C LYS A 98 -2.31 2.16 4.79
N ASP A 99 -2.09 0.89 4.47
CA ASP A 99 -1.78 0.41 3.12
C ASP A 99 -2.87 0.82 2.13
N ALA A 100 -4.14 0.54 2.46
CA ALA A 100 -5.28 0.93 1.64
C ALA A 100 -5.34 2.45 1.43
N GLU A 101 -5.10 3.24 2.49
CA GLU A 101 -5.05 4.70 2.40
C GLU A 101 -3.94 5.19 1.44
N ILE A 102 -2.74 4.60 1.52
CA ILE A 102 -1.60 4.95 0.66
C ILE A 102 -1.92 4.64 -0.80
N LEU A 103 -2.41 3.44 -1.08
CA LEU A 103 -2.78 3.01 -2.43
C LEU A 103 -3.87 3.90 -3.03
N TRP A 104 -4.86 4.29 -2.21
CA TRP A 104 -5.93 5.17 -2.67
C TRP A 104 -5.45 6.60 -2.96
N LYS A 105 -4.57 7.15 -2.13
CA LYS A 105 -3.98 8.46 -2.42
C LYS A 105 -3.14 8.42 -3.69
N ARG A 106 -2.36 7.35 -3.87
CA ARG A 106 -1.54 7.14 -5.06
C ARG A 106 -2.37 7.06 -6.33
N SER A 107 -3.54 6.42 -6.31
CA SER A 107 -4.42 6.36 -7.48
C SER A 107 -4.93 7.75 -7.91
N VAL A 108 -5.26 8.60 -6.95
CA VAL A 108 -5.68 9.99 -7.21
C VAL A 108 -4.53 10.85 -7.76
N GLU A 109 -3.31 10.65 -7.24
CA GLU A 109 -2.11 11.41 -7.67
C GLU A 109 -1.58 10.94 -9.04
N ASN A 110 -1.63 9.64 -9.31
CA ASN A 110 -1.11 9.02 -10.54
C ASN A 110 -2.19 8.82 -11.61
N TRP A 111 -3.22 9.66 -11.63
CA TRP A 111 -4.20 9.82 -12.72
C TRP A 111 -5.01 8.57 -13.15
N TYR A 112 -4.90 7.42 -12.47
CA TYR A 112 -5.85 6.31 -12.60
C TYR A 112 -6.91 6.39 -11.48
N THR A 113 -8.11 6.84 -11.84
CA THR A 113 -9.20 6.91 -10.86
C THR A 113 -9.84 5.55 -10.67
N ILE A 114 -9.72 4.99 -9.48
CA ILE A 114 -10.46 3.78 -9.10
C ILE A 114 -11.88 4.21 -8.73
N HIS A 115 -12.85 3.86 -9.58
CA HIS A 115 -14.25 4.23 -9.36
C HIS A 115 -14.96 3.30 -8.38
N GLU A 116 -14.59 2.02 -8.34
CA GLU A 116 -15.18 1.02 -7.46
C GLU A 116 -14.10 0.09 -6.90
N CYS A 117 -14.07 -0.06 -5.58
CA CYS A 117 -13.17 -0.96 -4.87
C CYS A 117 -13.96 -2.00 -4.08
N SER A 118 -13.77 -3.27 -4.38
CA SER A 118 -14.28 -4.35 -3.54
C SER A 118 -13.21 -4.70 -2.50
N VAL A 119 -13.50 -4.36 -1.24
CA VAL A 119 -12.63 -4.71 -0.11
C VAL A 119 -13.06 -6.09 0.40
N ARG A 120 -12.16 -7.06 0.30
CA ARG A 120 -12.39 -8.39 0.87
C ARG A 120 -11.71 -8.48 2.24
N LEU A 121 -12.39 -8.02 3.28
CA LEU A 121 -11.90 -8.21 4.66
C LEU A 121 -12.05 -9.68 5.06
N ARG A 122 -10.93 -10.39 5.23
CA ARG A 122 -10.95 -11.70 5.90
C ARG A 122 -10.79 -11.51 7.41
N PHE A 123 -11.87 -11.09 8.07
CA PHE A 123 -12.02 -11.38 9.50
C PHE A 123 -12.43 -12.85 9.64
N GLN A 124 -11.54 -13.65 10.22
CA GLN A 124 -11.72 -15.05 10.65
C GLN A 124 -12.95 -15.78 10.06
N ASP A 125 -12.69 -16.57 9.03
CA ASP A 125 -13.49 -17.73 8.58
C ASP A 125 -14.89 -17.54 7.97
N ILE A 126 -15.23 -16.37 7.42
CA ILE A 126 -16.31 -16.28 6.41
C ILE A 126 -15.94 -15.20 5.36
N PRO A 127 -15.92 -15.49 4.05
CA PRO A 127 -15.71 -14.45 3.05
C PRO A 127 -16.96 -13.57 2.97
N THR A 128 -16.98 -12.48 3.74
CA THR A 128 -17.97 -11.43 3.58
C THR A 128 -17.46 -10.49 2.49
N PHE A 129 -18.08 -10.53 1.32
CA PHE A 129 -17.84 -9.52 0.29
C PHE A 129 -18.54 -8.24 0.74
N ILE A 130 -17.80 -7.32 1.35
CA ILE A 130 -18.33 -5.98 1.60
C ILE A 130 -18.09 -5.18 0.32
N LYS A 131 -19.15 -5.01 -0.46
CA LYS A 131 -19.14 -4.07 -1.58
C LYS A 131 -19.23 -2.66 -1.00
N ILE A 132 -18.07 -2.06 -0.70
CA ILE A 132 -18.01 -0.65 -0.33
C ILE A 132 -18.20 0.15 -1.62
N ARG A 133 -19.45 0.54 -1.89
CA ARG A 133 -19.74 1.51 -2.94
C ARG A 133 -19.34 2.88 -2.38
N CYS A 134 -18.14 3.34 -2.68
CA CYS A 134 -17.77 4.72 -2.46
C CYS A 134 -18.58 5.58 -3.43
N ILE A 135 -19.75 6.04 -2.99
CA ILE A 135 -20.52 7.05 -3.70
C ILE A 135 -19.97 8.39 -3.22
N TRP A 136 -19.53 9.22 -4.17
CA TRP A 136 -19.19 10.63 -3.94
C TRP A 136 -20.38 11.40 -3.36
#